data_AF-A0A3N2D775-F1
#
_entry.id   AF-A0A3N2D775-F1
#
_cell.length_a   1.000
_cell.length_b   1.000
_cell.length_c   1.000
_cell.angle_alpha   90.00
_cell.angle_beta   90.00
_cell.angle_gamma   90.00
#
_symmetry.space_group_name_H-M   'P 1'
#
loop_
_entity.id
_entity.type
_entity.pdbx_description
1 polymer ?
#
loop_
_entity_poly.entity_id
_entity_poly.type
_entity_poly.pdbx_seq_one_letter_code
_entity_poly.pdbx_strand_id
1 'polypeptide(L)'
;MTTIRWDTPAETDAAWGWLEPLLGEFGTVGCLVPAGFEAHVSVPNSRDPENNGCSLVQTHDDARPDGRDQLDRLLAVLGLTGPGTDRVLHCAIWEGFGGMFREPDGTVGGASLGISFGAGDELTPQQLEAERRRIEAEWAASRPPRPPATTLHLPHRDHYTWTTTAGRLRADVGTLDGFSPTIVFPADPAGGSGPAAGGWLWHSEIDGRRTEIGGPAALLAPLLTPEWGGIAVERADLLGEIPGWPA
;
A
#
# COMPACT_ATOMS: atom_id res chain seq x y z
N MET A 1 0.97 -4.17 23.66
CA MET A 1 0.71 -3.85 22.24
C MET A 1 1.72 -2.80 21.84
N THR A 2 2.58 -3.09 20.88
CA THR A 2 3.53 -2.12 20.34
C THR A 2 2.80 -1.34 19.26
N THR A 3 2.62 -0.04 19.43
CA THR A 3 1.94 0.81 18.45
C THR A 3 2.94 1.36 17.43
N ILE A 4 2.47 1.57 16.19
CA ILE A 4 3.23 2.29 15.17
C ILE A 4 3.58 3.68 15.71
N ARG A 5 4.81 4.13 15.47
CA ARG A 5 5.23 5.52 15.64
C ARG A 5 5.13 6.22 14.30
N TRP A 6 4.07 6.99 14.13
CA TRP A 6 3.86 7.82 12.95
C TRP A 6 4.92 8.91 12.84
N ASP A 7 5.28 9.25 11.61
CA ASP A 7 6.29 10.26 11.33
C ASP A 7 5.72 11.67 11.56
N THR A 8 6.58 12.58 12.01
CA THR A 8 6.28 14.01 12.07
C THR A 8 6.28 14.62 10.66
N PRO A 9 5.74 15.85 10.47
CA PRO A 9 5.80 16.52 9.17
C PRO A 9 7.24 16.66 8.66
N ALA A 10 8.18 17.04 9.53
CA ALA A 10 9.58 17.20 9.14
C ALA A 10 10.25 15.87 8.74
N GLU A 11 9.92 14.76 9.41
CA GLU A 11 10.41 13.42 9.03
C GLU A 11 9.79 12.97 7.70
N THR A 12 8.51 13.30 7.48
CA THR A 12 7.82 13.02 6.22
C THR A 12 8.46 13.79 5.07
N ASP A 13 8.64 15.11 5.19
CA ASP A 13 9.25 15.92 4.13
C ASP A 13 10.66 15.41 3.77
N ALA A 14 11.45 15.07 4.79
CA ALA A 14 12.82 14.57 4.61
C ALA A 14 12.88 13.22 3.88
N ALA A 15 11.96 12.30 4.19
CA ALA A 15 11.97 10.95 3.60
C ALA A 15 11.26 10.86 2.24
N TRP A 16 10.27 11.73 1.99
CA TRP A 16 9.33 11.58 0.87
C TRP A 16 9.44 12.67 -0.20
N GLY A 17 10.16 13.76 0.06
CA GLY A 17 10.26 14.89 -0.89
C GLY A 17 10.88 14.56 -2.25
N TRP A 18 11.59 13.43 -2.37
CA TRP A 18 12.10 12.95 -3.66
C TRP A 18 11.02 12.32 -4.55
N LEU A 19 9.96 11.77 -3.94
CA LEU A 19 8.93 10.99 -4.62
C LEU A 19 7.91 11.90 -5.30
N GLU A 20 7.49 12.98 -4.62
CA GLU A 20 6.50 13.95 -5.11
C GLU A 20 6.71 14.39 -6.57
N PRO A 21 7.89 14.90 -6.99
CA PRO A 21 8.08 15.36 -8.38
C PRO A 21 8.06 14.22 -9.42
N LEU A 22 8.10 12.96 -8.99
CA LEU A 22 8.12 11.79 -9.87
C LEU A 22 6.75 11.14 -10.06
N LEU A 23 5.77 11.51 -9.25
CA LEU A 23 4.39 11.07 -9.40
C LEU A 23 3.70 12.02 -10.39
N GLY A 24 3.16 11.46 -11.48
CA GLY A 24 2.60 12.21 -12.61
C GLY A 24 1.34 13.05 -12.28
N GLU A 25 0.87 13.79 -13.27
CA GLU A 25 -0.35 14.62 -13.18
C GLU A 25 -1.65 13.79 -13.20
N PHE A 26 -2.77 14.48 -12.93
CA PHE A 26 -4.06 13.89 -12.65
C PHE A 26 -4.60 13.04 -13.82
N GLY A 27 -4.84 11.74 -13.61
CA GLY A 27 -5.58 10.89 -14.57
C GLY A 27 -4.98 9.51 -14.86
N THR A 28 -3.75 9.24 -14.44
CA THR A 28 -3.18 7.90 -14.50
C THR A 28 -3.06 7.33 -13.09
N VAL A 29 -4.06 6.56 -12.68
CA VAL A 29 -3.90 5.53 -11.64
C VAL A 29 -2.67 4.64 -11.93
N GLY A 30 -2.26 4.55 -13.21
CA GLY A 30 -1.18 3.71 -13.71
C GLY A 30 0.27 4.22 -13.60
N CYS A 31 0.63 5.16 -12.73
CA CYS A 31 2.06 5.41 -12.44
C CYS A 31 2.37 5.09 -10.97
N LEU A 32 1.97 3.89 -10.53
CA LEU A 32 2.13 3.37 -9.17
C LEU A 32 3.60 3.41 -8.70
N VAL A 33 4.55 3.32 -9.64
CA VAL A 33 5.98 3.47 -9.36
C VAL A 33 6.63 4.44 -10.36
N PRO A 34 7.47 5.40 -9.91
CA PRO A 34 8.19 6.31 -10.79
C PRO A 34 8.93 5.66 -11.97
N ALA A 35 8.94 6.31 -13.13
CA ALA A 35 9.58 5.81 -14.35
C ALA A 35 11.12 5.74 -14.29
N GLY A 36 11.76 6.25 -13.23
CA GLY A 36 13.22 6.35 -13.13
C GLY A 36 13.93 5.03 -12.78
N PHE A 37 13.20 4.00 -12.36
CA PHE A 37 13.80 2.71 -11.99
C PHE A 37 14.24 1.90 -13.21
N GLU A 38 15.24 1.04 -13.02
CA GLU A 38 15.79 0.19 -14.10
C GLU A 38 14.78 -0.84 -14.60
N ALA A 39 14.00 -1.43 -13.69
CA ALA A 39 12.97 -2.41 -13.99
C ALA A 39 11.70 -2.16 -13.17
N HIS A 40 10.57 -2.60 -13.71
CA HIS A 40 9.25 -2.55 -13.09
C HIS A 40 8.59 -3.93 -13.17
N VAL A 41 8.07 -4.41 -12.04
CA VAL A 41 7.38 -5.69 -11.95
C VAL A 41 6.07 -5.52 -11.20
N SER A 42 4.99 -6.05 -11.78
CA SER A 42 3.67 -6.14 -11.17
C SER A 42 3.48 -7.54 -10.61
N VAL A 43 3.35 -7.67 -9.29
CA VAL A 43 3.12 -8.95 -8.61
C VAL A 43 1.70 -9.06 -8.08
N PRO A 44 1.06 -10.24 -8.13
CA PRO A 44 -0.26 -10.40 -7.53
C PRO A 44 -0.19 -10.26 -6.00
N ASN A 45 -1.22 -9.65 -5.42
CA ASN A 45 -1.36 -9.48 -3.97
C ASN A 45 -1.67 -10.80 -3.25
N SER A 46 -2.16 -11.79 -4.00
CA SER A 46 -2.46 -13.15 -3.53
C SER A 46 -1.97 -14.18 -4.54
N ARG A 47 -1.60 -15.38 -4.05
CA ARG A 47 -1.32 -16.55 -4.92
C ARG A 47 -2.59 -17.14 -5.51
N ASP A 48 -3.73 -16.90 -4.87
CA ASP A 48 -5.02 -17.35 -5.36
C ASP A 48 -5.57 -16.32 -6.37
N PRO A 49 -5.68 -16.68 -7.67
CA PRO A 49 -6.17 -15.76 -8.70
C PRO A 49 -7.63 -15.34 -8.52
N GLU A 50 -8.41 -16.11 -7.75
CA GLU A 50 -9.81 -15.78 -7.41
C GLU A 50 -9.91 -14.85 -6.19
N ASN A 51 -8.79 -14.60 -5.51
CA ASN A 51 -8.73 -13.72 -4.34
C ASN A 51 -8.37 -12.29 -4.76
N ASN A 52 -9.33 -11.38 -4.60
CA ASN A 52 -9.28 -10.00 -5.09
C ASN A 52 -8.71 -9.00 -4.08
N GLY A 53 -7.91 -9.47 -3.12
CA GLY A 53 -7.47 -8.67 -1.98
C GLY A 53 -6.59 -7.46 -2.34
N CYS A 54 -6.86 -6.33 -1.68
CA CYS A 54 -6.22 -5.03 -1.93
C CYS A 54 -4.89 -4.82 -1.18
N SER A 55 -4.28 -5.88 -0.64
CA SER A 55 -3.15 -5.80 0.31
C SER A 55 -2.24 -7.04 0.18
N LEU A 56 -0.95 -6.91 0.47
CA LEU A 56 -0.02 -8.03 0.54
C LEU A 56 -0.26 -8.94 1.77
N VAL A 57 -1.07 -8.48 2.71
CA VAL A 57 -1.56 -9.25 3.85
C VAL A 57 -3.07 -9.40 3.74
N GLN A 58 -3.53 -10.65 3.75
CA GLN A 58 -4.94 -11.02 3.60
C GLN A 58 -5.42 -11.69 4.90
N THR A 59 -6.39 -11.08 5.59
CA THR A 59 -6.89 -11.53 6.90
C THR A 59 -8.28 -12.18 6.88
N HIS A 60 -8.90 -12.37 5.70
CA HIS A 60 -10.32 -12.76 5.63
C HIS A 60 -10.63 -14.25 5.47
N ASP A 61 -9.71 -15.18 5.76
CA ASP A 61 -10.09 -16.59 5.87
C ASP A 61 -9.31 -17.33 6.97
N ASP A 62 -9.96 -17.49 8.13
CA ASP A 62 -9.41 -18.19 9.32
C ASP A 62 -9.13 -19.70 9.06
N ALA A 63 -9.55 -20.26 7.91
CA ALA A 63 -9.57 -21.70 7.68
C ALA A 63 -8.43 -22.25 6.79
N ARG A 64 -7.51 -21.43 6.27
CA ARG A 64 -6.41 -21.92 5.40
C ARG A 64 -5.08 -21.25 5.73
N PRO A 65 -3.95 -21.97 5.69
CA PRO A 65 -2.67 -21.41 6.11
C PRO A 65 -2.22 -20.30 5.16
N ASP A 66 -2.01 -19.12 5.76
CA ASP A 66 -0.98 -18.12 5.50
C ASP A 66 -1.13 -17.14 4.32
N GLY A 67 -2.09 -16.21 4.43
CA GLY A 67 -2.08 -14.95 3.66
C GLY A 67 -0.99 -13.95 4.06
N ARG A 68 -0.09 -14.27 5.00
CA ARG A 68 1.11 -13.47 5.34
C ARG A 68 2.34 -13.94 4.55
N ASP A 69 2.23 -15.06 3.82
CA ASP A 69 3.26 -15.60 2.91
C ASP A 69 3.66 -14.60 1.82
N GLN A 70 2.73 -13.79 1.29
CA GLN A 70 3.05 -12.92 0.14
C GLN A 70 3.92 -11.72 0.54
N LEU A 71 3.60 -11.04 1.64
CA LEU A 71 4.46 -10.00 2.22
C LEU A 71 5.85 -10.58 2.53
N ASP A 72 5.90 -11.74 3.16
CA ASP A 72 7.15 -12.34 3.62
C ASP A 72 8.06 -12.79 2.50
N ARG A 73 7.48 -13.41 1.48
CA ARG A 73 8.19 -13.76 0.25
C ARG A 73 8.70 -12.49 -0.43
N LEU A 74 7.91 -11.42 -0.46
CA LEU A 74 8.34 -10.17 -1.10
C LEU A 74 9.51 -9.56 -0.36
N LEU A 75 9.42 -9.49 0.97
CA LEU A 75 10.52 -9.05 1.83
C LEU A 75 11.76 -9.94 1.63
N ALA A 76 11.60 -11.25 1.45
CA ALA A 76 12.72 -12.14 1.18
C ALA A 76 13.40 -11.84 -0.16
N VAL A 77 12.64 -11.59 -1.23
CA VAL A 77 13.18 -11.18 -2.54
C VAL A 77 13.87 -9.83 -2.47
N LEU A 78 13.31 -8.89 -1.72
CA LEU A 78 13.93 -7.58 -1.46
C LEU A 78 15.15 -7.66 -0.52
N GLY A 79 15.52 -8.87 -0.08
CA GLY A 79 16.70 -9.13 0.74
C GLY A 79 16.56 -8.62 2.17
N LEU A 80 15.35 -8.64 2.73
CA LEU A 80 15.01 -8.08 4.04
C LEU A 80 14.79 -9.14 5.15
N THR A 81 14.96 -10.43 4.86
CA THR A 81 14.64 -11.53 5.79
C THR A 81 15.86 -12.31 6.31
N GLY A 82 17.04 -11.71 6.36
CA GLY A 82 18.30 -12.36 6.77
C GLY A 82 19.10 -11.62 7.86
N PRO A 83 20.19 -12.23 8.38
CA PRO A 83 21.08 -11.54 9.30
C PRO A 83 21.70 -10.28 8.66
N GLY A 84 21.67 -9.15 9.35
CA GLY A 84 22.20 -7.88 8.84
C GLY A 84 21.33 -7.21 7.77
N THR A 85 20.12 -7.72 7.53
CA THR A 85 19.17 -7.12 6.57
C THR A 85 18.11 -6.25 7.25
N ASP A 86 18.26 -5.95 8.53
CA ASP A 86 17.36 -5.05 9.25
C ASP A 86 17.66 -3.61 8.80
N ARG A 87 17.01 -3.23 7.71
CA ARG A 87 17.08 -1.89 7.12
C ARG A 87 15.95 -1.05 7.67
N VAL A 88 16.22 0.24 7.78
CA VAL A 88 15.17 1.23 7.99
C VAL A 88 14.32 1.31 6.72
N LEU A 89 13.01 1.29 6.89
CA LEU A 89 12.02 1.38 5.83
C LEU A 89 11.13 2.59 6.09
N HIS A 90 10.83 3.34 5.03
CA HIS A 90 9.77 4.34 5.04
C HIS A 90 8.51 3.69 4.47
N CYS A 91 7.42 3.80 5.22
CA CYS A 91 6.15 3.19 4.90
C CYS A 91 5.06 4.26 4.86
N ALA A 92 4.11 4.09 3.96
CA ALA A 92 2.90 4.88 3.92
C ALA A 92 1.68 4.00 3.74
N ILE A 93 0.56 4.43 4.30
CA ILE A 93 -0.75 3.81 4.09
C ILE A 93 -1.76 4.88 3.73
N TRP A 94 -2.54 4.60 2.71
CA TRP A 94 -3.56 5.52 2.21
C TRP A 94 -4.62 5.82 3.28
N GLU A 95 -4.99 7.10 3.43
CA GLU A 95 -6.09 7.58 4.27
C GLU A 95 -7.44 6.93 3.97
N GLY A 96 -7.71 6.49 2.73
CA GLY A 96 -8.98 5.86 2.38
C GLY A 96 -9.13 4.45 2.91
N PHE A 97 -8.06 3.83 3.42
CA PHE A 97 -8.20 2.78 4.43
C PHE A 97 -8.67 3.35 5.78
N GLY A 98 -9.32 4.51 5.82
CA GLY A 98 -9.91 5.14 7.01
C GLY A 98 -11.01 4.30 7.64
N GLY A 99 -11.47 3.25 6.95
CA GLY A 99 -12.07 2.07 7.53
C GLY A 99 -11.30 1.44 8.71
N MET A 100 -9.99 1.68 8.85
CA MET A 100 -9.17 1.18 9.94
C MET A 100 -9.06 2.16 11.11
N PHE A 101 -9.30 3.47 10.92
CA PHE A 101 -9.02 4.49 11.95
C PHE A 101 -10.29 5.19 12.46
N ARG A 102 -10.25 5.66 13.71
CA ARG A 102 -11.26 6.58 14.28
C ARG A 102 -10.82 8.02 14.08
N GLU A 103 -11.74 8.90 13.71
CA GLU A 103 -11.51 10.34 13.63
C GLU A 103 -10.97 10.92 14.95
N PRO A 104 -10.30 12.09 14.92
CA PRO A 104 -9.74 12.72 16.12
C PRO A 104 -10.78 13.00 17.22
N ASP A 105 -12.04 13.21 16.85
CA ASP A 105 -13.16 13.41 17.77
C ASP A 105 -13.76 12.09 18.31
N GLY A 106 -13.18 10.95 17.95
CA GLY A 106 -13.61 9.62 18.34
C GLY A 106 -14.73 9.03 17.47
N THR A 107 -15.18 9.76 16.44
CA THR A 107 -16.17 9.24 15.49
C THR A 107 -15.53 8.27 14.50
N VAL A 108 -16.36 7.47 13.83
CA VAL A 108 -15.93 6.58 12.77
C VAL A 108 -16.08 7.33 11.46
N GLY A 109 -14.97 7.61 10.77
CA GLY A 109 -14.97 8.40 9.54
C GLY A 109 -15.71 7.69 8.41
N GLY A 110 -16.85 8.22 8.00
CA GLY A 110 -17.65 7.73 6.86
C GLY A 110 -17.21 8.29 5.51
N ALA A 111 -16.47 9.41 5.49
CA ALA A 111 -16.02 10.06 4.25
C ALA A 111 -14.91 9.29 3.51
N SER A 112 -14.21 8.39 4.20
CA SER A 112 -13.18 7.51 3.64
C SER A 112 -13.70 6.11 3.27
N LEU A 113 -14.90 5.75 3.74
CA LEU A 113 -15.59 4.54 3.29
C LEU A 113 -16.18 4.86 1.91
N GLY A 114 -15.34 4.85 0.87
CA GLY A 114 -15.84 4.56 -0.46
C GLY A 114 -16.49 3.19 -0.39
N ILE A 115 -17.81 3.11 -0.15
CA ILE A 115 -18.51 1.84 -0.17
C ILE A 115 -18.52 1.41 -1.64
N SER A 116 -17.55 0.58 -2.00
CA SER A 116 -17.47 -0.05 -3.31
C SER A 116 -18.51 -1.15 -3.34
N PHE A 117 -19.62 -0.90 -4.03
CA PHE A 117 -20.60 -1.94 -4.34
C PHE A 117 -20.11 -2.69 -5.57
N GLY A 118 -20.17 -4.03 -5.52
CA GLY A 118 -19.92 -4.85 -6.70
C GLY A 118 -20.77 -4.37 -7.87
N ALA A 119 -20.20 -4.36 -9.07
CA ALA A 119 -20.87 -3.90 -10.27
C ALA A 119 -22.19 -4.67 -10.46
N GLY A 120 -23.32 -4.04 -10.12
CA GLY A 120 -24.65 -4.64 -10.28
C GLY A 120 -25.70 -4.22 -9.26
N ASP A 121 -25.32 -3.79 -8.06
CA ASP A 121 -26.30 -3.44 -7.01
C ASP A 121 -26.42 -1.92 -6.84
N GLU A 122 -27.39 -1.32 -7.53
CA GLU A 122 -27.85 0.03 -7.18
C GLU A 122 -28.69 -0.04 -5.89
N LEU A 123 -28.02 0.11 -4.75
CA LEU A 123 -28.72 0.31 -3.49
C LEU A 123 -29.47 1.64 -3.50
N THR A 124 -30.70 1.63 -2.99
CA THR A 124 -31.39 2.89 -2.68
C THR A 124 -30.62 3.67 -1.61
N PRO A 125 -30.78 5.01 -1.51
CA PRO A 125 -30.14 5.79 -0.45
C PRO A 125 -30.41 5.27 0.97
N GLN A 126 -31.59 4.69 1.20
CA GLN A 126 -31.95 4.10 2.49
C GLN A 126 -31.18 2.80 2.79
N GLN A 127 -30.94 1.97 1.78
CA GLN A 127 -30.14 0.75 1.90
C GLN A 127 -28.66 1.09 2.08
N LEU A 128 -28.15 2.09 1.36
CA LEU A 128 -26.81 2.63 1.53
C LEU A 128 -26.58 3.10 2.98
N GLU A 129 -27.51 3.87 3.52
CA GLU A 129 -27.44 4.38 4.89
C GLU A 129 -27.55 3.26 5.94
N ALA A 130 -28.37 2.23 5.67
CA ALA A 130 -28.46 1.07 6.54
C ALA A 130 -27.15 0.26 6.54
N GLU A 131 -26.54 0.08 5.38
CA GLU A 131 -25.28 -0.66 5.24
C GLU A 131 -24.10 0.10 5.84
N ARG A 132 -24.04 1.42 5.63
CA ARG A 132 -23.08 2.30 6.33
C ARG A 132 -23.18 2.13 7.84
N ARG A 133 -24.39 2.19 8.42
CA ARG A 133 -24.61 2.00 9.86
C ARG A 133 -24.22 0.61 10.34
N ARG A 134 -24.46 -0.43 9.53
CA ARG A 134 -24.08 -1.81 9.84
C ARG A 134 -22.56 -1.93 9.96
N ILE A 135 -21.83 -1.45 8.95
CA ILE A 135 -20.36 -1.46 8.91
C ILE A 135 -19.78 -0.61 10.05
N GLU A 136 -20.34 0.57 10.30
CA GLU A 136 -19.93 1.43 11.42
C GLU A 136 -20.13 0.75 12.78
N ALA A 137 -21.25 0.07 12.99
CA ALA A 137 -21.51 -0.66 14.22
C ALA A 137 -20.58 -1.88 14.38
N GLU A 138 -20.30 -2.59 13.30
CA GLU A 138 -19.37 -3.72 13.27
C GLU A 138 -17.95 -3.28 13.67
N TRP A 139 -17.49 -2.13 13.17
CA TRP A 139 -16.12 -1.65 13.38
C TRP A 139 -15.97 -0.64 14.53
N ALA A 140 -17.07 -0.28 15.20
CA ALA A 140 -17.08 0.74 16.27
C ALA A 140 -16.10 0.44 17.42
N ALA A 141 -15.80 -0.84 17.68
CA ALA A 141 -14.95 -1.27 18.79
C ALA A 141 -13.49 -1.57 18.39
N SER A 142 -13.20 -1.84 17.12
CA SER A 142 -11.94 -2.49 16.68
C SER A 142 -10.89 -1.54 16.09
N ARG A 143 -11.22 -0.28 15.81
CA ARG A 143 -10.30 0.65 15.12
C ARG A 143 -9.28 1.32 16.06
N PRO A 144 -7.99 1.42 15.69
CA PRO A 144 -7.07 2.38 16.31
C PRO A 144 -7.51 3.85 16.14
N PRO A 145 -7.08 4.76 17.03
CA PRO A 145 -7.26 6.20 16.80
C PRO A 145 -6.43 6.64 15.59
N ARG A 146 -6.95 7.60 14.83
CA ARG A 146 -6.23 8.23 13.73
C ARG A 146 -4.93 8.86 14.23
N PRO A 147 -3.84 8.73 13.47
CA PRO A 147 -2.56 9.30 13.88
C PRO A 147 -2.67 10.83 14.03
N PRO A 148 -2.07 11.43 15.06
CA PRO A 148 -1.91 12.88 15.15
C PRO A 148 -0.78 13.36 14.23
N ALA A 149 -0.72 12.85 13.00
CA ALA A 149 0.29 13.14 12.00
C ALA A 149 -0.33 13.91 10.84
N THR A 150 0.43 14.84 10.26
CA THR A 150 0.08 15.44 8.97
C THR A 150 0.20 14.35 7.90
N THR A 151 -0.77 14.32 6.99
CA THR A 151 -0.74 13.39 5.87
C THR A 151 0.27 13.85 4.83
N LEU A 152 1.00 12.90 4.26
CA LEU A 152 1.74 13.14 3.04
C LEU A 152 0.73 13.27 1.90
N HIS A 153 0.71 14.44 1.27
CA HIS A 153 -0.09 14.69 0.09
C HIS A 153 0.68 14.21 -1.13
N LEU A 154 0.30 13.05 -1.66
CA LEU A 154 0.72 12.62 -2.99
C LEU A 154 -0.42 12.90 -3.97
N PRO A 155 -0.16 12.97 -5.29
CA PRO A 155 -1.23 13.11 -6.26
C PRO A 155 -2.38 12.16 -5.93
N HIS A 156 -3.58 12.73 -5.92
CA HIS A 156 -4.85 12.04 -5.71
C HIS A 156 -5.20 11.59 -4.30
N ARG A 157 -4.24 11.39 -3.37
CA ARG A 157 -4.47 10.68 -2.11
C ARG A 157 -3.54 11.10 -0.98
N ASP A 158 -4.12 11.22 0.20
CA ASP A 158 -3.42 11.50 1.45
C ASP A 158 -2.92 10.23 2.11
N HIS A 159 -1.72 10.24 2.66
CA HIS A 159 -1.11 9.06 3.26
C HIS A 159 -0.60 9.31 4.67
N TYR A 160 -0.81 8.34 5.56
CA TYR A 160 -0.14 8.29 6.86
C TYR A 160 1.21 7.61 6.72
N THR A 161 2.27 8.31 7.12
CA THR A 161 3.65 7.88 6.98
C THR A 161 4.20 7.40 8.32
N TRP A 162 5.03 6.36 8.28
CA TRP A 162 5.81 5.93 9.42
C TRP A 162 7.13 5.32 8.97
N THR A 163 8.13 5.47 9.83
CA THR A 163 9.44 4.85 9.64
C THR A 163 9.59 3.66 10.58
N THR A 164 10.00 2.52 10.03
CA THR A 164 10.16 1.26 10.76
C THR A 164 11.43 0.53 10.35
N THR A 165 11.64 -0.69 10.87
CA THR A 165 12.68 -1.59 10.37
C THR A 165 12.05 -2.80 9.71
N ALA A 166 12.78 -3.44 8.80
CA ALA A 166 12.32 -4.67 8.15
C ALA A 166 11.87 -5.75 9.15
N GLY A 167 12.61 -5.94 10.26
CA GLY A 167 12.23 -6.88 11.31
C GLY A 167 10.97 -6.49 12.09
N ARG A 168 10.59 -5.20 12.08
CA ARG A 168 9.40 -4.68 12.79
C ARG A 168 8.16 -4.55 11.92
N LEU A 169 8.31 -4.49 10.60
CA LEU A 169 7.21 -4.25 9.67
C LEU A 169 6.00 -5.18 9.89
N ARG A 170 6.24 -6.45 10.23
CA ARG A 170 5.15 -7.40 10.53
C ARG A 170 4.31 -7.01 11.75
N ALA A 171 4.96 -6.51 12.80
CA ALA A 171 4.25 -6.07 14.00
C ALA A 171 3.41 -4.81 13.71
N ASP A 172 3.93 -3.93 12.84
CA ASP A 172 3.21 -2.75 12.39
C ASP A 172 1.97 -3.13 11.58
N VAL A 173 2.08 -4.04 10.61
CA VAL A 173 0.93 -4.59 9.87
C VAL A 173 -0.12 -5.20 10.80
N GLY A 174 0.30 -5.90 11.85
CA GLY A 174 -0.63 -6.41 12.87
C GLY A 174 -1.39 -5.32 13.63
N THR A 175 -0.86 -4.10 13.69
CA THR A 175 -1.53 -2.93 14.27
C THR A 175 -2.50 -2.26 13.29
N LEU A 176 -2.35 -2.51 11.99
CA LEU A 176 -3.19 -2.00 10.90
C LEU A 176 -4.32 -2.97 10.54
N ASP A 177 -4.80 -3.77 11.50
CA ASP A 177 -5.85 -4.78 11.30
C ASP A 177 -5.58 -5.75 10.12
N GLY A 178 -4.30 -5.99 9.82
CA GLY A 178 -3.90 -6.88 8.74
C GLY A 178 -3.80 -6.25 7.35
N PHE A 179 -3.92 -4.93 7.22
CA PHE A 179 -3.60 -4.24 5.98
C PHE A 179 -2.09 -3.99 5.87
N SER A 180 -1.51 -4.26 4.70
CA SER A 180 -0.13 -3.91 4.38
C SER A 180 0.01 -2.42 4.05
N PRO A 181 1.22 -1.82 4.18
CA PRO A 181 1.46 -0.47 3.69
C PRO A 181 1.20 -0.39 2.17
N THR A 182 0.69 0.75 1.70
CA THR A 182 0.52 1.01 0.27
C THR A 182 1.82 1.37 -0.40
N ILE A 183 2.74 2.07 0.29
CA ILE A 183 4.04 2.44 -0.28
C ILE A 183 5.13 2.05 0.69
N VAL A 184 6.19 1.40 0.19
CA VAL A 184 7.40 1.11 0.98
C VAL A 184 8.64 1.29 0.12
N PHE A 185 9.67 1.88 0.72
CA PHE A 185 11.03 1.93 0.18
C PHE A 185 12.05 1.95 1.32
N PRO A 186 13.31 1.53 1.08
CA PRO A 186 14.34 1.56 2.11
C PRO A 186 14.88 2.97 2.30
N ALA A 187 15.23 3.31 3.54
CA ALA A 187 16.09 4.45 3.81
C ALA A 187 17.50 4.13 3.29
N ASP A 188 18.08 5.02 2.47
CA ASP A 188 19.47 4.89 2.06
C ASP A 188 20.39 5.58 3.09
N PRO A 189 21.44 4.91 3.60
CA PRO A 189 22.46 5.57 4.42
C PRO A 189 23.13 6.79 3.75
N ALA A 190 23.08 6.93 2.42
CA ALA A 190 23.58 8.10 1.68
C ALA A 190 22.56 9.24 1.51
N GLY A 191 21.34 9.11 2.07
CA GLY A 191 20.31 10.15 2.06
C GLY A 191 19.49 10.24 0.77
N GLY A 192 19.66 9.31 -0.18
CA GLY A 192 18.84 9.23 -1.39
C GLY A 192 17.96 7.99 -1.38
N SER A 193 16.67 8.12 -1.06
CA SER A 193 15.70 7.09 -1.44
C SER A 193 15.24 7.40 -2.88
N GLY A 194 15.17 6.39 -3.75
CA GLY A 194 14.66 6.54 -5.11
C GLY A 194 15.57 6.00 -6.23
N PRO A 195 15.16 6.19 -7.50
CA PRO A 195 15.79 5.51 -8.62
C PRO A 195 17.25 5.90 -8.86
N ALA A 196 17.58 7.18 -8.66
CA ALA A 196 18.94 7.70 -8.84
C ALA A 196 19.94 7.10 -7.83
N ALA A 197 19.46 6.62 -6.68
CA ALA A 197 20.27 5.96 -5.66
C ALA A 197 20.35 4.44 -5.83
N GLY A 198 19.73 3.87 -6.86
CA GLY A 198 19.64 2.42 -7.04
C GLY A 198 18.76 1.74 -5.98
N GLY A 199 17.87 2.50 -5.34
CA GLY A 199 16.89 1.98 -4.40
C GLY A 199 15.76 1.22 -5.11
N TRP A 200 14.78 0.77 -4.33
CA TRP A 200 13.54 0.19 -4.84
C TRP A 200 12.35 0.86 -4.15
N LEU A 201 11.19 0.81 -4.79
CA LEU A 201 9.91 1.26 -4.24
C LEU A 201 8.84 0.26 -4.64
N TRP A 202 7.98 -0.12 -3.70
CA TRP A 202 6.72 -0.76 -4.03
C TRP A 202 5.56 0.19 -3.87
N HIS A 203 4.48 -0.08 -4.60
CA HIS A 203 3.21 0.57 -4.45
C HIS A 203 2.06 -0.42 -4.66
N SER A 204 1.14 -0.49 -3.71
CA SER A 204 -0.12 -1.25 -3.79
C SER A 204 -1.28 -0.27 -3.93
N GLU A 205 -2.04 -0.38 -5.01
CA GLU A 205 -3.26 0.41 -5.20
C GLU A 205 -4.38 -0.12 -4.29
N ILE A 206 -5.27 0.77 -3.82
CA ILE A 206 -6.55 0.31 -3.25
C ILE A 206 -7.39 -0.35 -4.34
N ASP A 207 -8.04 -1.47 -4.00
CA ASP A 207 -8.81 -2.31 -4.91
C ASP A 207 -8.00 -2.89 -6.10
N GLY A 208 -6.70 -2.63 -6.11
CA GLY A 208 -5.74 -3.25 -6.99
C GLY A 208 -5.51 -4.71 -6.57
N ARG A 209 -5.49 -5.61 -7.55
CA ARG A 209 -5.14 -7.02 -7.33
C ARG A 209 -3.64 -7.26 -7.28
N ARG A 210 -2.85 -6.20 -7.49
CA ARG A 210 -1.42 -6.26 -7.71
C ARG A 210 -0.68 -5.15 -6.99
N THR A 211 0.58 -5.44 -6.68
CA THR A 211 1.56 -4.51 -6.15
C THR A 211 2.61 -4.30 -7.23
N GLU A 212 2.85 -3.03 -7.56
CA GLU A 212 3.89 -2.62 -8.49
C GLU A 212 5.19 -2.36 -7.76
N ILE A 213 6.30 -2.79 -8.33
CA ILE A 213 7.62 -2.65 -7.72
C ILE A 213 8.59 -2.15 -8.78
N GLY A 214 9.31 -1.07 -8.48
CA GLY A 214 10.41 -0.56 -9.29
C GLY A 214 11.72 -0.65 -8.53
N GLY A 215 12.80 -0.98 -9.23
CA GLY A 215 14.11 -1.17 -8.64
C GLY A 215 15.16 -1.67 -9.64
N PRO A 216 16.34 -2.10 -9.14
CA PRO A 216 17.36 -2.72 -9.97
C PRO A 216 16.86 -4.01 -10.61
N ALA A 217 17.16 -4.24 -11.89
CA ALA A 217 16.66 -5.42 -12.61
C ALA A 217 17.08 -6.74 -11.95
N ALA A 218 18.32 -6.80 -11.46
CA ALA A 218 18.84 -7.97 -10.75
C ALA A 218 18.09 -8.27 -9.45
N LEU A 219 17.60 -7.24 -8.74
CA LEU A 219 16.81 -7.40 -7.52
C LEU A 219 15.42 -7.95 -7.83
N LEU A 220 14.81 -7.48 -8.93
CA LEU A 220 13.43 -7.83 -9.28
C LEU A 220 13.29 -9.11 -10.10
N ALA A 221 14.37 -9.60 -10.73
CA ALA A 221 14.35 -10.81 -11.54
C ALA A 221 13.68 -12.04 -10.90
N PRO A 222 13.81 -12.32 -9.57
CA PRO A 222 13.12 -13.45 -8.94
C PRO A 222 11.58 -13.34 -8.96
N LEU A 223 11.03 -12.12 -9.04
CA LEU A 223 9.59 -11.87 -9.07
C LEU A 223 8.94 -12.26 -10.41
N LEU A 224 9.74 -12.40 -11.46
CA LEU A 224 9.28 -12.82 -12.80
C LEU A 224 9.16 -14.34 -12.95
N THR A 225 9.42 -15.09 -11.89
CA THR A 225 9.31 -16.55 -11.91
C THR A 225 7.83 -16.98 -11.90
N PRO A 226 7.48 -18.15 -12.47
CA PRO A 226 6.12 -18.67 -12.42
C PRO A 226 5.58 -18.85 -10.99
N GLU A 227 6.46 -19.02 -10.00
CA GLU A 227 6.10 -19.14 -8.58
C GLU A 227 5.54 -17.83 -7.99
N TRP A 228 5.98 -16.70 -8.53
CA TRP A 228 5.53 -15.37 -8.16
C TRP A 228 4.36 -14.89 -9.00
N GLY A 229 4.30 -15.31 -10.27
CA GLY A 229 3.29 -14.82 -11.21
C GLY A 229 3.45 -13.33 -11.55
N GLY A 230 4.62 -12.75 -11.26
CA GLY A 230 4.92 -11.37 -11.58
C GLY A 230 5.07 -11.18 -13.09
N ILE A 231 4.68 -10.01 -13.57
CA ILE A 231 4.85 -9.61 -14.97
C ILE A 231 5.79 -8.42 -15.04
N ALA A 232 6.66 -8.41 -16.04
CA ALA A 232 7.41 -7.21 -16.37
C ALA A 232 6.42 -6.18 -16.92
N VAL A 233 6.54 -4.95 -16.45
CA VAL A 233 5.65 -3.87 -16.89
C VAL A 233 6.42 -2.98 -17.83
N GLU A 234 6.00 -2.97 -19.09
CA GLU A 234 6.53 -2.03 -20.07
C GLU A 234 5.90 -0.65 -19.86
N ARG A 235 6.69 0.41 -20.04
CA ARG A 235 6.25 1.80 -19.80
C ARG A 235 5.00 2.19 -20.59
N ALA A 236 4.77 1.58 -21.75
CA ALA A 236 3.59 1.82 -22.56
C ALA A 236 2.29 1.28 -21.92
N ASP A 237 2.39 0.25 -21.09
CA ASP A 237 1.24 -0.40 -20.45
C ASP A 237 0.79 0.35 -19.17
N LEU A 238 1.69 1.09 -18.53
CA LEU A 238 1.40 1.99 -17.40
C LEU A 238 0.56 3.22 -17.81
N LEU A 239 0.63 3.60 -19.08
CA LEU A 239 -0.17 4.68 -19.69
C LEU A 239 -1.37 4.14 -20.47
N GLY A 240 -1.60 2.82 -20.43
CA GLY A 240 -2.67 2.13 -21.16
C GLY A 240 -4.05 2.45 -20.58
N GLU A 241 -4.72 3.38 -21.25
CA GLU A 241 -6.17 3.65 -21.27
C GLU A 241 -7.00 2.98 -20.15
N ILE A 242 -7.45 3.78 -19.18
CA ILE A 242 -8.68 3.47 -18.45
C ILE A 242 -9.82 3.60 -19.48
N PRO A 243 -10.53 2.52 -19.86
CA PRO A 243 -11.61 2.62 -20.82
C PRO A 243 -12.69 3.55 -20.27
N GLY A 244 -12.89 4.72 -20.91
CA GLY A 244 -13.96 5.66 -20.58
C GLY A 244 -13.57 6.97 -19.88
N TRP A 245 -12.29 7.27 -19.69
CA TRP A 245 -11.87 8.60 -19.21
C TRP A 245 -11.51 9.53 -20.37
N PRO A 246 -12.09 10.74 -20.49
CA PRO A 246 -11.78 11.66 -21.59
C PRO A 246 -10.37 12.24 -21.46
N ALA A 247 -9.71 12.39 -22.61
CA ALA A 247 -8.40 13.04 -22.78
C ALA A 247 -8.42 14.53 -22.46
#